data_AF-A0AAE0ERI9-F1
#
_entry.id   AF-A0AAE0ERI9-F1
#
_cell.length_a   1.000
_cell.length_b   1.000
_cell.length_c   1.000
_cell.angle_alpha   90.00
_cell.angle_beta   90.00
_cell.angle_gamma   90.00
#
_symmetry.space_group_name_H-M   'P 1'
#
loop_
_entity.id
_entity.type
_entity.pdbx_description
1 polymer ?
#
loop_
_entity_poly.entity_id
_entity_poly.type
_entity_poly.pdbx_seq_one_letter_code
_entity_poly.pdbx_strand_id
1 'polypeptide(L)'
;MRRRWFFWVAVLLATLCFAREGVASETFQQPERRLKGVGAKVIILEEASRLDEAVFTEVIVPLLNVRDTALLAISTPLDENNFYSTLLRMKEPNSDEPMFYVLEVTLICPACAERGVKDVCEHRRELLPPWKSDHRREEMTRMLFESQPQMYMQEQLGIPSGADACCYDRESLVRFATRVRYHADTSTVNPIGQNVYMAIDTCGGGNNMMAIVSGYLTVQHDLVMGRDGMWGAGILRAFHGGSSLRFRKTAGPPSAGMKRVLFACNFILFGRLIIRRLKHLAFFHKLAYVRAQLRRPVLHLVAKTFFAQVISMDATAVTSDNQLTHELSSHAHRLRDRMHATACIISVIEANYGGWVQASRVAQILQPYQPVRHLSADSSKLRRPGVLTSAESKERMRHELQRYLAENRVHMELREQGGTRVDDVQLLLKQLRQFEYVCKPGASRKHTECKRVITGKLHGRNDDLAIAMMLLAYWPLYHALNGDRVLT
;
A
#
# COMPACT_ATOMS: atom_id res chain seq x y z
N MET A 1 -28.23 42.22 6.20
CA MET A 1 -29.55 41.89 6.81
C MET A 1 -30.58 41.30 5.83
N ARG A 2 -30.73 41.79 4.59
CA ARG A 2 -31.72 41.27 3.61
C ARG A 2 -31.57 39.78 3.19
N ARG A 3 -30.36 39.21 3.21
CA ARG A 3 -30.13 37.78 2.86
C ARG A 3 -30.54 36.79 3.97
N ARG A 4 -30.50 37.21 5.25
CA ARG A 4 -30.95 36.39 6.39
C ARG A 4 -32.48 36.22 6.41
N TRP A 5 -33.21 37.23 5.92
CA TRP A 5 -34.67 37.16 5.80
C TRP A 5 -35.12 36.14 4.75
N PHE A 6 -34.44 36.05 3.60
CA PHE A 6 -34.76 35.06 2.57
C PHE A 6 -34.54 33.62 3.05
N PHE A 7 -33.50 33.34 3.83
CA PHE A 7 -33.25 32.01 4.38
C PHE A 7 -34.35 31.55 5.35
N TRP A 8 -34.72 32.41 6.31
CA TRP A 8 -35.77 32.06 7.27
C TRP A 8 -37.15 31.99 6.62
N VAL A 9 -37.45 32.82 5.62
CA VAL A 9 -38.71 32.74 4.86
C VAL A 9 -38.75 31.48 3.99
N ALA A 10 -37.63 31.06 3.39
CA ALA A 10 -37.55 29.81 2.63
C ALA A 10 -37.68 28.57 3.52
N VAL A 11 -37.06 28.58 4.70
CA VAL A 11 -37.22 27.51 5.70
C VAL A 11 -38.67 27.48 6.21
N LEU A 12 -39.28 28.63 6.54
CA LEU A 12 -40.67 28.68 7.00
C LEU A 12 -41.68 28.25 5.92
N LEU A 13 -41.46 28.64 4.66
CA LEU A 13 -42.27 28.22 3.52
C LEU A 13 -42.10 26.74 3.19
N ALA A 14 -40.90 26.19 3.33
CA ALA A 14 -40.67 24.76 3.23
C ALA A 14 -41.48 24.05 4.32
N THR A 15 -41.34 24.44 5.59
CA THR A 15 -42.05 23.81 6.71
C THR A 15 -43.58 23.93 6.61
N LEU A 16 -44.11 25.05 6.10
CA LEU A 16 -45.54 25.26 5.89
C LEU A 16 -46.10 24.49 4.68
N CYS A 17 -45.30 24.28 3.62
CA CYS A 17 -45.66 23.39 2.52
C CYS A 17 -45.59 21.91 2.93
N PHE A 18 -44.65 21.52 3.80
CA PHE A 18 -44.48 20.15 4.29
C PHE A 18 -45.63 19.64 5.17
N ALA A 19 -46.45 20.53 5.74
CA ALA A 19 -47.59 20.12 6.56
C ALA A 19 -48.76 19.55 5.75
N ARG A 20 -48.73 19.63 4.40
CA ARG A 20 -49.85 19.26 3.53
C ARG A 20 -49.63 17.99 2.69
N GLU A 21 -48.39 17.51 2.57
CA GLU A 21 -48.05 16.25 1.88
C GLU A 21 -47.19 15.41 2.83
N GLY A 22 -47.62 14.17 3.08
CA GLY A 22 -47.17 13.36 4.22
C GLY A 22 -45.65 13.25 4.38
N VAL A 23 -45.17 13.45 5.61
CA VAL A 23 -43.78 13.20 6.00
C VAL A 23 -43.64 11.73 6.36
N ALA A 24 -42.83 10.98 5.63
CA ALA A 24 -42.37 9.66 6.02
C ALA A 24 -40.99 9.80 6.71
N SER A 25 -40.91 9.40 7.97
CA SER A 25 -39.65 9.26 8.71
C SER A 25 -39.34 7.76 8.81
N GLU A 26 -38.20 7.33 8.27
CA GLU A 26 -37.72 5.95 8.38
C GLU A 26 -36.28 5.94 8.91
N THR A 27 -36.03 5.11 9.92
CA THR A 27 -34.71 4.92 10.53
C THR A 27 -34.02 3.76 9.81
N PHE A 28 -32.90 4.02 9.14
CA PHE A 28 -32.19 3.02 8.35
C PHE A 28 -31.23 2.19 9.20
N GLN A 29 -31.66 0.99 9.60
CA GLN A 29 -30.76 -0.06 10.11
C GLN A 29 -30.88 -1.39 9.33
N GLN A 30 -31.74 -1.49 8.30
CA GLN A 30 -31.82 -2.67 7.43
C GLN A 30 -32.12 -2.28 5.96
N PRO A 31 -31.39 -2.80 4.94
CA PRO A 31 -31.40 -2.22 3.58
C PRO A 31 -32.53 -2.72 2.66
N GLU A 32 -33.19 -3.83 2.94
CA GLU A 32 -33.73 -4.64 1.84
C GLU A 32 -35.23 -4.53 1.55
N ARG A 33 -36.01 -3.79 2.33
CA ARG A 33 -37.46 -3.69 2.07
C ARG A 33 -37.99 -2.33 2.49
N ARG A 34 -38.21 -1.41 1.53
CA ARG A 34 -39.39 -0.50 1.45
C ARG A 34 -39.33 0.71 0.51
N LEU A 35 -38.23 1.00 -0.22
CA LEU A 35 -38.15 2.29 -0.97
C LEU A 35 -38.04 2.18 -2.49
N LYS A 36 -37.93 0.97 -3.06
CA LYS A 36 -38.02 0.80 -4.51
C LYS A 36 -39.45 1.13 -4.97
N GLY A 37 -39.61 2.23 -5.70
CA GLY A 37 -40.89 2.68 -6.26
C GLY A 37 -41.57 3.84 -5.51
N VAL A 38 -40.95 4.38 -4.46
CA VAL A 38 -41.41 5.60 -3.78
C VAL A 38 -40.67 6.81 -4.37
N GLY A 39 -41.39 7.85 -4.78
CA GLY A 39 -40.78 9.12 -5.20
C GLY A 39 -40.61 10.06 -4.00
N ALA A 40 -39.51 10.80 -3.94
CA ALA A 40 -39.28 11.84 -2.93
C ALA A 40 -38.94 13.16 -3.61
N LYS A 41 -39.57 14.26 -3.19
CA LYS A 41 -39.21 15.61 -3.66
C LYS A 41 -38.06 16.21 -2.86
N VAL A 42 -37.93 15.82 -1.59
CA VAL A 42 -36.81 16.23 -0.73
C VAL A 42 -36.35 15.01 0.06
N ILE A 43 -35.04 14.78 0.05
CA ILE A 43 -34.37 13.73 0.83
C ILE A 43 -33.45 14.44 1.81
N ILE A 44 -33.62 14.15 3.11
CA ILE A 44 -32.78 14.70 4.17
C ILE A 44 -32.01 13.54 4.80
N LEU A 45 -30.68 13.62 4.76
CA LEU A 45 -29.78 12.66 5.40
C LEU A 45 -29.16 13.34 6.63
N GLU A 46 -29.59 12.93 7.82
CA GLU A 46 -28.96 13.30 9.08
C GLU A 46 -27.84 12.31 9.42
N GLU A 47 -26.71 12.81 9.91
CA GLU A 47 -25.46 12.05 10.11
C GLU A 47 -25.03 11.27 8.86
N ALA A 48 -25.09 11.92 7.70
CA ALA A 48 -24.84 11.27 6.41
C ALA A 48 -23.48 10.54 6.33
N SER A 49 -22.44 11.02 7.04
CA SER A 49 -21.14 10.35 7.11
C SER A 49 -21.17 9.01 7.88
N ARG A 50 -22.24 8.65 8.56
CA ARG A 50 -22.38 7.35 9.24
C ARG A 50 -23.28 6.37 8.47
N LEU A 51 -23.86 6.79 7.36
CA LEU A 51 -24.66 5.89 6.51
C LEU A 51 -23.76 4.82 5.90
N ASP A 52 -24.34 3.62 5.73
CA ASP A 52 -23.70 2.57 4.93
C ASP A 52 -23.66 3.03 3.46
N GLU A 53 -22.50 2.88 2.81
CA GLU A 53 -22.30 3.22 1.40
C GLU A 53 -23.30 2.48 0.49
N ALA A 54 -23.68 1.26 0.85
CA ALA A 54 -24.70 0.49 0.13
C ALA A 54 -26.07 1.17 0.19
N VAL A 55 -26.46 1.74 1.34
CA VAL A 55 -27.74 2.47 1.47
C VAL A 55 -27.72 3.72 0.59
N PHE A 56 -26.62 4.47 0.60
CA PHE A 56 -26.50 5.64 -0.27
C PHE A 56 -26.58 5.25 -1.76
N THR A 57 -25.83 4.24 -2.17
CA THR A 57 -25.67 3.86 -3.58
C THR A 57 -26.89 3.12 -4.14
N GLU A 58 -27.51 2.23 -3.36
CA GLU A 58 -28.61 1.39 -3.82
C GLU A 58 -30.00 1.99 -3.59
N VAL A 59 -30.12 2.94 -2.65
CA VAL A 59 -31.41 3.54 -2.29
C VAL A 59 -31.42 5.02 -2.65
N ILE A 60 -30.48 5.81 -2.14
CA ILE A 60 -30.53 7.27 -2.30
C ILE A 60 -30.24 7.69 -3.74
N VAL A 61 -29.16 7.18 -4.35
CA VAL A 61 -28.76 7.55 -5.72
C VAL A 61 -29.88 7.29 -6.74
N PRO A 62 -30.57 6.13 -6.75
CA PRO A 62 -31.71 5.93 -7.64
C PRO A 62 -32.86 6.93 -7.44
N LEU A 63 -33.10 7.39 -6.20
CA LEU A 63 -34.15 8.39 -5.92
C LEU A 63 -33.78 9.77 -6.48
N LEU A 64 -32.50 10.09 -6.62
CA LEU A 64 -32.05 11.33 -7.27
C LEU A 64 -32.37 11.39 -8.75
N ASN A 65 -32.72 10.25 -9.39
CA ASN A 65 -33.20 10.23 -10.77
C ASN A 65 -34.66 10.70 -10.90
N VAL A 66 -35.38 10.86 -9.79
CA VAL A 66 -36.75 11.38 -9.82
C VAL A 66 -36.71 12.89 -10.09
N ARG A 67 -37.59 13.36 -10.98
CA ARG A 67 -37.63 14.77 -11.35
C ARG A 67 -38.03 15.66 -10.16
N ASP A 68 -37.32 16.77 -10.04
CA ASP A 68 -37.48 17.77 -8.98
C ASP A 68 -37.19 17.23 -7.57
N THR A 69 -36.23 16.32 -7.45
CA THR A 69 -35.74 15.81 -6.16
C THR A 69 -34.54 16.62 -5.68
N ALA A 70 -34.60 17.12 -4.46
CA ALA A 70 -33.50 17.79 -3.78
C ALA A 70 -32.91 16.89 -2.68
N LEU A 71 -31.58 16.83 -2.58
CA LEU A 71 -30.86 16.14 -1.51
C LEU A 71 -30.24 17.17 -0.56
N LEU A 72 -30.54 17.04 0.73
CA LEU A 72 -29.87 17.76 1.81
C LEU A 72 -29.18 16.73 2.70
N ALA A 73 -27.84 16.78 2.73
CA ALA A 73 -27.06 15.91 3.60
C ALA A 73 -26.34 16.75 4.66
N ILE A 74 -26.52 16.36 5.92
CA ILE A 74 -25.99 17.06 7.10
C ILE A 74 -25.17 16.04 7.88
N SER A 75 -23.90 16.34 8.12
CA SER A 75 -23.05 15.48 8.93
C SER A 75 -21.83 16.19 9.51
N THR A 76 -21.24 15.60 10.54
CA THR A 76 -19.91 15.95 11.02
C THR A 76 -18.84 15.27 10.17
N PRO A 77 -17.72 15.97 9.85
CA PRO A 77 -16.63 15.39 9.07
C PRO A 77 -15.87 14.34 9.91
N LEU A 78 -16.10 13.06 9.62
CA LEU A 78 -15.52 11.93 10.37
C LEU A 78 -14.15 11.49 9.85
N ASP A 79 -14.00 11.27 8.55
CA ASP A 79 -12.76 10.76 7.96
C ASP A 79 -12.72 11.07 6.46
N GLU A 80 -11.54 11.30 5.90
CA GLU A 80 -11.39 11.64 4.48
C GLU A 80 -11.65 10.45 3.53
N ASN A 81 -11.66 9.23 4.07
CA ASN A 81 -11.86 8.00 3.31
C ASN A 81 -13.32 7.52 3.26
N ASN A 82 -14.28 8.40 3.56
CA ASN A 82 -15.70 8.07 3.55
C ASN A 82 -16.37 8.47 2.21
N PHE A 83 -17.42 7.75 1.79
CA PHE A 83 -18.23 8.09 0.62
C PHE A 83 -18.72 9.54 0.69
N TYR A 84 -19.09 10.01 1.90
CA TYR A 84 -19.53 11.39 2.14
C TYR A 84 -18.46 12.42 1.76
N SER A 85 -17.20 12.17 2.14
CA SER A 85 -16.05 13.02 1.78
C SER A 85 -15.80 13.07 0.27
N THR A 86 -16.13 11.97 -0.44
CA THR A 86 -16.08 11.93 -1.90
C THR A 86 -17.16 12.82 -2.53
N LEU A 87 -18.39 12.84 -1.99
CA LEU A 87 -19.47 13.71 -2.46
C LEU A 87 -19.11 15.19 -2.35
N LEU A 88 -18.44 15.60 -1.27
CA LEU A 88 -18.00 16.98 -1.06
C LEU A 88 -16.99 17.47 -2.11
N ARG A 89 -16.25 16.56 -2.76
CA ARG A 89 -15.20 16.87 -3.76
C ARG A 89 -15.63 16.55 -5.19
N MET A 90 -16.83 16.02 -5.37
CA MET A 90 -17.32 15.59 -6.69
C MET A 90 -17.55 16.81 -7.57
N LYS A 91 -17.05 16.75 -8.81
CA LYS A 91 -17.20 17.78 -9.84
C LYS A 91 -18.03 17.25 -10.99
N GLU A 92 -18.64 18.15 -11.76
CA GLU A 92 -19.37 17.73 -12.94
C GLU A 92 -18.41 17.15 -14.02
N PRO A 93 -18.86 16.21 -14.87
CA PRO A 93 -17.98 15.57 -15.85
C PRO A 93 -17.33 16.51 -16.88
N ASN A 94 -17.89 17.71 -17.09
CA ASN A 94 -17.48 18.65 -18.13
C ASN A 94 -17.18 20.06 -17.60
N SER A 95 -17.22 20.27 -16.29
CA SER A 95 -16.92 21.55 -15.66
C SER A 95 -16.10 21.32 -14.40
N ASP A 96 -15.30 22.31 -14.00
CA ASP A 96 -14.59 22.25 -12.71
C ASP A 96 -15.51 22.63 -11.52
N GLU A 97 -16.80 22.80 -11.79
CA GLU A 97 -17.80 23.20 -10.80
C GLU A 97 -18.18 22.02 -9.91
N PRO A 98 -18.41 22.27 -8.61
CA PRO A 98 -18.80 21.22 -7.68
C PRO A 98 -20.20 20.69 -8.01
N MET A 99 -20.35 19.37 -8.05
CA MET A 99 -21.64 18.70 -8.30
C MET A 99 -22.64 18.96 -7.17
N PHE A 100 -22.14 19.19 -5.94
CA PHE A 100 -22.95 19.51 -4.78
C PHE A 100 -22.62 20.90 -4.25
N TYR A 101 -23.65 21.63 -3.82
CA TYR A 101 -23.45 22.87 -3.09
C TYR A 101 -23.06 22.57 -1.64
N VAL A 102 -21.80 22.83 -1.29
CA VAL A 102 -21.24 22.51 0.03
C VAL A 102 -21.23 23.74 0.93
N LEU A 103 -21.82 23.61 2.12
CA LEU A 103 -21.73 24.59 3.20
C LEU A 103 -20.93 24.01 4.35
N GLU A 104 -19.73 24.54 4.59
CA GLU A 104 -18.88 24.15 5.71
C GLU A 104 -19.06 25.13 6.87
N VAL A 105 -19.42 24.60 8.05
CA VAL A 105 -19.57 25.39 9.28
C VAL A 105 -18.53 24.90 10.29
N THR A 106 -17.51 25.71 10.52
CA THR A 106 -16.46 25.45 11.53
C THR A 106 -16.51 26.47 12.65
N LEU A 107 -16.16 26.07 13.88
CA LEU A 107 -16.11 26.99 15.03
C LEU A 107 -14.75 27.67 15.20
N ILE A 108 -13.78 27.36 14.33
CA ILE A 108 -12.46 27.98 14.28
C ILE A 108 -12.30 28.68 12.93
N CYS A 109 -11.91 29.96 12.94
CA CYS A 109 -11.64 30.68 11.70
C CYS A 109 -10.30 30.23 11.08
N PRO A 110 -10.12 30.34 9.75
CA PRO A 110 -8.90 29.91 9.06
C PRO A 110 -7.62 30.48 9.68
N ALA A 111 -7.61 31.78 10.00
CA ALA A 111 -6.47 32.44 10.64
C ALA A 111 -6.14 31.88 12.04
N CYS A 112 -7.14 31.43 12.81
CA CYS A 112 -6.92 30.78 14.10
C CYS A 112 -6.46 29.32 13.92
N ALA A 113 -6.96 28.62 12.91
CA ALA A 113 -6.52 27.27 12.57
C ALA A 113 -5.03 27.25 12.18
N GLU A 114 -4.60 28.18 11.32
CA GLU A 114 -3.19 28.32 10.90
C GLU A 114 -2.25 28.65 12.08
N ARG A 115 -2.76 29.39 13.07
CA ARG A 115 -2.02 29.72 14.31
C ARG A 115 -2.03 28.58 15.34
N GLY A 116 -2.66 27.45 15.04
CA GLY A 116 -2.74 26.29 15.92
C GLY A 116 -3.62 26.51 17.15
N VAL A 117 -4.61 27.41 17.09
CA VAL A 117 -5.59 27.60 18.17
C VAL A 117 -6.55 26.41 18.16
N LYS A 118 -6.56 25.63 19.25
CA LYS A 118 -7.28 24.34 19.33
C LYS A 118 -8.58 24.35 20.12
N ASP A 119 -8.89 25.41 20.86
CA ASP A 119 -9.97 25.38 21.85
C ASP A 119 -11.13 26.32 21.51
N VAL A 120 -10.91 27.64 21.52
CA VAL A 120 -11.99 28.61 21.29
C VAL A 120 -11.50 29.73 20.38
N CYS A 121 -12.11 29.86 19.21
CA CYS A 121 -11.88 31.01 18.34
C CYS A 121 -12.80 32.15 18.77
N GLU A 122 -12.25 33.21 19.35
CA GLU A 122 -13.04 34.38 19.75
C GLU A 122 -13.77 35.05 18.58
N HIS A 123 -13.21 34.95 17.38
CA HIS A 123 -13.75 35.52 16.14
C HIS A 123 -15.00 34.82 15.61
N ARG A 124 -15.39 33.67 16.18
CA ARG A 124 -16.58 32.91 15.78
C ARG A 124 -17.52 32.64 16.96
N ARG A 125 -17.34 33.33 18.09
CA ARG A 125 -18.21 33.18 19.26
C ARG A 125 -19.66 33.51 18.96
N GLU A 126 -19.93 34.40 18.01
CA GLU A 126 -21.27 34.74 17.57
C GLU A 126 -21.98 33.61 16.80
N LEU A 127 -21.23 32.60 16.33
CA LEU A 127 -21.78 31.40 15.71
C LEU A 127 -22.12 30.32 16.75
N LEU A 128 -21.66 30.47 17.99
CA LEU A 128 -22.03 29.57 19.07
C LEU A 128 -23.49 29.81 19.44
N PRO A 129 -24.32 28.75 19.45
CA PRO A 129 -25.69 28.91 19.84
C PRO A 129 -25.80 29.25 21.34
N PRO A 130 -26.81 30.02 21.77
CA PRO A 130 -26.95 30.48 23.16
C PRO A 130 -27.00 29.36 24.21
N TRP A 131 -27.38 28.14 23.82
CA TRP A 131 -27.42 26.98 24.72
C TRP A 131 -26.07 26.27 24.90
N LYS A 132 -25.05 26.62 24.10
CA LYS A 132 -23.68 26.11 24.25
C LYS A 132 -22.78 27.00 25.12
N SER A 133 -23.17 28.23 25.44
CA SER A 133 -22.33 29.19 26.18
C SER A 133 -22.12 28.90 27.68
N ASP A 134 -22.50 27.71 28.15
CA ASP A 134 -22.27 27.28 29.53
C ASP A 134 -20.86 26.69 29.67
N HIS A 135 -19.94 27.54 30.12
CA HIS A 135 -18.52 27.19 30.35
C HIS A 135 -18.35 25.89 31.17
N ARG A 136 -19.26 25.60 32.11
CA ARG A 136 -19.18 24.39 32.94
C ARG A 136 -19.46 23.13 32.13
N ARG A 137 -20.38 23.19 31.16
CA ARG A 137 -20.69 22.06 30.27
C ARG A 137 -19.63 21.86 29.20
N GLU A 138 -19.03 22.94 28.70
CA GLU A 138 -17.90 22.87 27.77
C GLU A 138 -16.68 22.22 28.45
N GLU A 139 -16.35 22.63 29.68
CA GLU A 139 -15.24 22.05 30.44
C GLU A 139 -15.49 20.58 30.79
N MET A 140 -16.72 20.23 31.18
CA MET A 140 -17.13 18.83 31.41
C MET A 140 -17.02 17.98 30.14
N THR A 141 -17.48 18.50 29.01
CA THR A 141 -17.40 17.82 27.71
C THR A 141 -15.93 17.61 27.34
N ARG A 142 -15.09 18.64 27.48
CA ARG A 142 -13.64 18.54 27.25
C ARG A 142 -12.99 17.47 28.12
N MET A 143 -13.32 17.41 29.41
CA MET A 143 -12.81 16.38 30.33
C MET A 143 -13.23 14.97 29.89
N LEU A 144 -14.48 14.78 29.44
CA LEU A 144 -14.96 13.49 28.94
C LEU A 144 -14.22 13.04 27.67
N PHE A 145 -13.81 13.98 26.83
CA PHE A 145 -13.03 13.71 25.62
C PHE A 145 -11.50 13.75 25.83
N GLU A 146 -10.97 13.90 27.04
CA GLU A 146 -9.51 13.89 27.30
C GLU A 146 -8.82 12.63 26.74
N SER A 147 -9.53 11.51 26.77
CA SER A 147 -9.03 10.24 26.23
C SER A 147 -9.08 10.16 24.69
N GLN A 148 -9.83 11.04 24.02
CA GLN A 148 -10.11 11.01 22.58
C GLN A 148 -10.12 12.44 21.97
N PRO A 149 -8.99 13.16 21.97
CA PRO A 149 -8.92 14.56 21.55
C PRO A 149 -9.27 14.78 20.08
N GLN A 150 -9.02 13.81 19.20
CA GLN A 150 -9.42 13.88 17.78
C GLN A 150 -10.95 13.89 17.63
N MET A 151 -11.66 13.08 18.41
CA MET A 151 -13.13 13.03 18.41
C MET A 151 -13.72 14.36 18.91
N TYR A 152 -13.09 14.99 19.91
CA TYR A 152 -13.47 16.33 20.34
C TYR A 152 -13.32 17.37 19.21
N MET A 153 -12.20 17.37 18.49
CA MET A 153 -12.00 18.31 17.39
C MET A 153 -13.02 18.13 16.26
N GLN A 154 -13.38 16.89 15.95
CA GLN A 154 -14.39 16.60 14.92
C GLN A 154 -15.80 16.97 15.37
N GLU A 155 -16.23 16.45 16.53
CA GLU A 155 -17.61 16.56 16.99
C GLU A 155 -17.93 17.94 17.58
N GLN A 156 -16.97 18.58 18.27
CA GLN A 156 -17.20 19.89 18.88
C GLN A 156 -16.75 21.05 18.01
N LEU A 157 -15.62 20.93 17.30
CA LEU A 157 -15.04 22.07 16.55
C LEU A 157 -15.33 22.01 15.05
N GLY A 158 -15.80 20.87 14.55
CA GLY A 158 -16.05 20.64 13.12
C GLY A 158 -14.78 20.53 12.30
N ILE A 159 -13.62 20.26 12.93
CA ILE A 159 -12.34 20.13 12.22
C ILE A 159 -12.16 18.67 11.79
N PRO A 160 -12.01 18.39 10.49
CA PRO A 160 -11.65 17.05 10.04
C PRO A 160 -10.27 16.66 10.61
N SER A 161 -10.21 15.63 11.44
CA SER A 161 -8.94 14.96 11.73
C SER A 161 -8.46 14.27 10.45
N GLY A 162 -7.25 14.55 9.95
CA GLY A 162 -6.70 13.67 8.91
C GLY A 162 -5.56 14.16 8.01
N ALA A 163 -5.18 15.44 7.98
CA ALA A 163 -4.09 15.88 7.10
C ALA A 163 -2.72 15.89 7.81
N ASP A 164 -2.61 16.52 8.99
CA ASP A 164 -1.31 16.76 9.64
C ASP A 164 -0.74 15.56 10.42
N ALA A 165 -1.57 14.53 10.66
CA ALA A 165 -1.16 13.34 11.41
C ALA A 165 -0.57 12.24 10.52
N CYS A 166 -0.92 12.19 9.23
CA CYS A 166 -0.43 11.15 8.32
C CYS A 166 1.08 11.21 8.17
N CYS A 167 1.72 10.04 8.23
CA CYS A 167 3.17 9.91 8.08
C CYS A 167 3.65 10.02 6.64
N TYR A 168 2.76 9.79 5.67
CA TYR A 168 3.09 9.77 4.25
C TYR A 168 2.23 10.75 3.46
N ASP A 169 2.88 11.44 2.52
CA ASP A 169 2.20 12.34 1.60
C ASP A 169 1.25 11.55 0.67
N ARG A 170 0.01 12.03 0.56
CA ARG A 170 -1.03 11.33 -0.19
C ARG A 170 -0.77 11.32 -1.68
N GLU A 171 -0.24 12.42 -2.22
CA GLU A 171 0.08 12.50 -3.65
C GLU A 171 1.13 11.45 -4.00
N SER A 172 2.15 11.30 -3.15
CA SER A 172 3.19 10.28 -3.27
C SER A 172 2.61 8.86 -3.24
N LEU A 173 1.64 8.57 -2.36
CA LEU A 173 0.96 7.27 -2.32
C LEU A 173 0.08 7.02 -3.55
N VAL A 174 -0.60 8.05 -4.08
CA VAL A 174 -1.39 7.94 -5.31
C VAL A 174 -0.49 7.72 -6.53
N ARG A 175 0.63 8.45 -6.63
CA ARG A 175 1.64 8.22 -7.66
C ARG A 175 2.22 6.82 -7.58
N PHE A 176 2.53 6.34 -6.38
CA PHE A 176 2.98 4.98 -6.16
C PHE A 176 1.94 3.95 -6.66
N ALA A 177 0.68 4.08 -6.25
CA ALA A 177 -0.42 3.19 -6.64
C ALA A 177 -0.66 3.15 -8.16
N THR A 178 -0.57 4.30 -8.82
CA THR A 178 -0.79 4.42 -10.28
C THR A 178 0.39 3.89 -11.09
N ARG A 179 1.62 4.07 -10.59
CA ARG A 179 2.86 3.60 -11.25
C ARG A 179 3.17 2.13 -11.08
N VAL A 180 2.49 1.42 -10.18
CA VAL A 180 2.57 -0.05 -10.10
C VAL A 180 2.41 -0.68 -11.50
N ARG A 181 1.80 -0.01 -12.47
CA ARG A 181 1.48 -0.57 -13.79
C ARG A 181 2.58 -0.59 -14.86
N TYR A 182 3.75 0.00 -14.65
CA TYR A 182 4.71 0.16 -15.77
C TYR A 182 6.17 -0.04 -15.36
N HIS A 183 6.76 -1.17 -15.74
CA HIS A 183 8.15 -1.24 -16.20
C HIS A 183 8.34 -2.47 -17.10
N ALA A 184 8.25 -2.26 -18.42
CA ALA A 184 8.50 -3.29 -19.43
C ALA A 184 9.97 -3.38 -19.84
N ASP A 185 10.90 -2.70 -19.15
CA ASP A 185 12.31 -2.73 -19.50
C ASP A 185 13.19 -3.03 -18.27
N THR A 186 13.07 -4.25 -17.77
CA THR A 186 13.94 -4.82 -16.72
C THR A 186 15.38 -5.05 -17.20
N SER A 187 15.66 -4.81 -18.49
CA SER A 187 16.99 -5.04 -19.08
C SER A 187 18.06 -4.04 -18.62
N THR A 188 17.67 -2.92 -18.00
CA THR A 188 18.58 -1.85 -17.55
C THR A 188 18.81 -1.80 -16.05
N VAL A 189 18.16 -2.67 -15.27
CA VAL A 189 18.17 -2.56 -13.81
C VAL A 189 19.26 -3.47 -13.23
N ASN A 190 20.43 -2.88 -12.93
CA ASN A 190 21.52 -3.60 -12.28
C ASN A 190 21.35 -3.57 -10.75
N PRO A 191 21.14 -4.72 -10.08
CA PRO A 191 21.09 -4.75 -8.62
C PRO A 191 22.48 -4.48 -8.01
N ILE A 192 22.53 -3.74 -6.91
CA ILE A 192 23.76 -3.56 -6.13
C ILE A 192 24.16 -4.92 -5.52
N GLY A 193 25.34 -5.40 -5.90
CA GLY A 193 26.02 -6.52 -5.23
C GLY A 193 25.36 -7.88 -5.40
N GLN A 194 24.49 -8.10 -6.40
CA GLN A 194 23.71 -9.34 -6.56
C GLN A 194 22.92 -9.72 -5.30
N ASN A 195 22.55 -8.73 -4.48
CA ASN A 195 21.84 -8.95 -3.24
C ASN A 195 20.34 -8.78 -3.46
N VAL A 196 19.58 -9.69 -2.87
CA VAL A 196 18.14 -9.57 -2.72
C VAL A 196 17.83 -9.47 -1.24
N TYR A 197 17.06 -8.47 -0.88
CA TYR A 197 16.68 -8.19 0.49
C TYR A 197 15.30 -8.77 0.78
N MET A 198 15.17 -9.40 1.95
CA MET A 198 13.91 -9.95 2.45
C MET A 198 13.62 -9.31 3.80
N ALA A 199 12.74 -8.33 3.84
CA ALA A 199 12.28 -7.70 5.06
C ALA A 199 11.13 -8.52 5.66
N ILE A 200 11.25 -8.83 6.95
CA ILE A 200 10.33 -9.70 7.67
C ILE A 200 9.91 -8.97 8.94
N ASP A 201 8.64 -8.57 8.98
CA ASP A 201 7.99 -8.16 10.23
C ASP A 201 7.44 -9.40 10.93
N THR A 202 7.98 -9.69 12.12
CA THR A 202 7.66 -10.92 12.83
C THR A 202 6.43 -10.72 13.70
N CYS A 203 5.51 -11.68 13.68
CA CYS A 203 4.30 -11.58 14.49
C CYS A 203 4.65 -11.65 15.98
N GLY A 204 4.36 -10.58 16.73
CA GLY A 204 4.57 -10.51 18.19
C GLY A 204 3.49 -11.21 19.04
N GLY A 205 2.69 -12.09 18.45
CA GLY A 205 1.49 -12.68 19.08
C GLY A 205 0.23 -11.80 18.94
N GLY A 206 -0.92 -12.36 19.31
CA GLY A 206 -2.24 -11.72 19.14
C GLY A 206 -2.77 -11.76 17.71
N ASN A 207 -3.61 -10.78 17.33
CA ASN A 207 -4.19 -10.66 15.98
C ASN A 207 -3.23 -10.05 14.93
N ASN A 208 -1.94 -9.93 15.25
CA ASN A 208 -0.94 -9.38 14.34
C ASN A 208 -0.58 -10.40 13.25
N MET A 209 -0.32 -9.93 12.04
CA MET A 209 0.12 -10.79 10.94
C MET A 209 1.65 -10.76 10.84
N MET A 210 2.23 -11.83 10.33
CA MET A 210 3.60 -11.77 9.83
C MET A 210 3.55 -11.17 8.43
N ALA A 211 4.46 -10.24 8.13
CA ALA A 211 4.61 -9.70 6.79
C ALA A 211 6.01 -9.95 6.24
N ILE A 212 6.08 -10.36 4.98
CA ILE A 212 7.33 -10.55 4.24
C ILE A 212 7.26 -9.67 3.00
N VAL A 213 8.22 -8.79 2.83
CA VAL A 213 8.38 -7.96 1.63
C VAL A 213 9.80 -8.12 1.16
N SER A 214 9.97 -8.42 -0.12
CA SER A 214 11.31 -8.63 -0.68
C SER A 214 11.51 -7.84 -1.96
N GLY A 215 12.77 -7.51 -2.24
CA GLY A 215 13.14 -6.64 -3.33
C GLY A 215 14.65 -6.45 -3.40
N TYR A 216 15.11 -5.56 -4.27
CA TYR A 216 16.52 -5.22 -4.39
C TYR A 216 16.72 -3.73 -4.65
N LEU A 217 17.95 -3.27 -4.40
CA LEU A 217 18.37 -1.92 -4.72
C LEU A 217 19.11 -1.89 -6.05
N THR A 218 18.79 -0.92 -6.89
CA THR A 218 19.52 -0.62 -8.14
C THR A 218 20.80 0.14 -7.84
N VAL A 219 21.75 0.22 -8.78
CA VAL A 219 22.95 1.07 -8.66
C VAL A 219 22.58 2.55 -8.47
N GLN A 220 21.45 2.96 -9.03
CA GLN A 220 20.85 4.29 -8.85
C GLN A 220 20.17 4.42 -7.49
N HIS A 221 20.24 3.41 -6.61
CA HIS A 221 19.56 3.30 -5.33
C HIS A 221 18.05 3.42 -5.44
N ASP A 222 17.44 2.82 -6.47
CA ASP A 222 15.98 2.67 -6.53
C ASP A 222 15.59 1.36 -5.87
N LEU A 223 14.43 1.34 -5.22
CA LEU A 223 13.88 0.14 -4.60
C LEU A 223 12.95 -0.55 -5.60
N VAL A 224 13.33 -1.76 -6.01
CA VAL A 224 12.51 -2.58 -6.91
C VAL A 224 11.94 -3.77 -6.15
N MET A 225 10.62 -3.89 -6.20
CA MET A 225 9.83 -4.97 -5.64
C MET A 225 8.98 -5.58 -6.74
N GLY A 226 8.42 -6.75 -6.48
CA GLY A 226 7.65 -7.45 -7.51
C GLY A 226 6.32 -7.93 -6.97
N ARG A 227 5.56 -8.51 -7.89
CA ARG A 227 4.38 -9.30 -7.58
C ARG A 227 4.68 -10.77 -7.81
N ASP A 228 4.27 -11.61 -6.86
CA ASP A 228 4.31 -13.06 -7.07
C ASP A 228 3.42 -13.47 -8.24
N GLY A 229 4.01 -14.20 -9.19
CA GLY A 229 3.27 -14.87 -10.25
C GLY A 229 3.91 -16.23 -10.56
N MET A 230 3.12 -17.30 -10.46
CA MET A 230 3.56 -18.64 -10.85
C MET A 230 3.78 -18.70 -12.36
N TRP A 231 4.97 -19.16 -12.78
CA TRP A 231 5.19 -19.72 -14.11
C TRP A 231 5.72 -21.14 -13.97
N GLY A 232 5.06 -22.10 -14.62
CA GLY A 232 5.51 -23.48 -14.68
C GLY A 232 6.86 -23.58 -15.38
N ALA A 233 7.86 -24.16 -14.69
CA ALA A 233 9.22 -24.38 -15.16
C ALA A 233 9.31 -25.45 -16.29
N GLY A 234 8.65 -25.21 -17.43
CA GLY A 234 8.56 -26.16 -18.55
C GLY A 234 9.64 -26.03 -19.62
N ILE A 235 10.35 -24.90 -19.73
CA ILE A 235 11.17 -24.61 -20.92
C ILE A 235 12.67 -24.92 -20.70
N LEU A 236 13.19 -24.84 -19.47
CA LEU A 236 14.61 -25.05 -19.20
C LEU A 236 15.00 -26.52 -18.99
N ARG A 237 14.06 -27.42 -18.62
CA ARG A 237 14.34 -28.87 -18.55
C ARG A 237 14.53 -29.52 -19.93
N ALA A 238 14.08 -28.89 -21.01
CA ALA A 238 14.25 -29.39 -22.37
C ALA A 238 15.70 -29.29 -22.90
N PHE A 239 16.57 -28.51 -22.23
CA PHE A 239 17.94 -28.29 -22.70
C PHE A 239 19.00 -29.13 -21.98
N HIS A 240 18.65 -29.87 -20.91
CA HIS A 240 19.61 -30.70 -20.16
C HIS A 240 19.27 -32.20 -20.12
N GLY A 241 18.09 -32.62 -20.57
CA GLY A 241 17.74 -34.04 -20.69
C GLY A 241 17.93 -34.56 -22.11
N GLY A 242 18.97 -35.35 -22.36
CA GLY A 242 19.17 -36.11 -23.60
C GLY A 242 18.21 -37.29 -23.73
N SER A 243 16.90 -37.04 -23.71
CA SER A 243 15.89 -38.10 -23.85
C SER A 243 14.70 -37.60 -24.68
N SER A 244 14.32 -38.40 -25.67
CA SER A 244 13.32 -38.04 -26.67
C SER A 244 11.98 -37.68 -26.03
N LEU A 245 11.50 -36.45 -26.24
CA LEU A 245 10.11 -36.08 -25.91
C LEU A 245 9.24 -36.21 -27.17
N ARG A 246 8.27 -37.13 -27.14
CA ARG A 246 7.14 -37.14 -28.07
C ARG A 246 6.17 -36.03 -27.67
N PHE A 247 5.97 -35.05 -28.55
CA PHE A 247 4.92 -34.05 -28.40
C PHE A 247 3.54 -34.66 -28.68
N ARG A 248 2.62 -34.55 -27.72
CA ARG A 248 1.19 -34.82 -27.92
C ARG A 248 0.54 -33.51 -28.41
N LYS A 249 -0.13 -33.57 -29.57
CA LYS A 249 -0.86 -32.43 -30.16
C LYS A 249 -1.95 -31.93 -29.19
N THR A 250 -1.86 -30.68 -28.76
CA THR A 250 -3.03 -29.90 -28.34
C THR A 250 -3.23 -28.76 -29.34
N ALA A 251 -4.48 -28.60 -29.77
CA ALA A 251 -4.88 -27.75 -30.88
C ALA A 251 -5.09 -26.29 -30.44
N GLY A 252 -4.41 -25.36 -31.12
CA GLY A 252 -4.61 -23.91 -31.00
C GLY A 252 -3.51 -23.14 -31.74
N PRO A 253 -3.84 -22.09 -32.53
CA PRO A 253 -2.83 -21.35 -33.27
C PRO A 253 -1.97 -20.49 -32.33
N PRO A 254 -0.63 -20.47 -32.50
CA PRO A 254 0.27 -19.72 -31.63
C PRO A 254 0.14 -18.20 -31.83
N SER A 255 0.25 -17.44 -30.73
CA SER A 255 0.24 -15.98 -30.69
C SER A 255 1.43 -15.36 -31.45
N ALA A 256 1.31 -14.08 -31.83
CA ALA A 256 2.31 -13.38 -32.64
C ALA A 256 3.72 -13.33 -31.98
N GLY A 257 3.81 -13.28 -30.65
CA GLY A 257 5.07 -13.37 -29.91
C GLY A 257 5.72 -14.76 -30.01
N MET A 258 4.90 -15.82 -29.95
CA MET A 258 5.35 -17.20 -30.08
C MET A 258 5.84 -17.52 -31.51
N LYS A 259 5.28 -16.85 -32.53
CA LYS A 259 5.78 -16.92 -33.92
C LYS A 259 7.19 -16.34 -34.05
N ARG A 260 7.54 -15.25 -33.35
CA ARG A 260 8.89 -14.65 -33.38
C ARG A 260 9.95 -15.55 -32.73
N VAL A 261 9.61 -16.19 -31.61
CA VAL A 261 10.50 -17.14 -30.93
C VAL A 261 10.64 -18.42 -31.76
N LEU A 262 9.55 -18.96 -32.32
CA LEU A 262 9.60 -20.09 -33.26
C LEU A 262 10.41 -19.77 -34.52
N PHE A 263 10.35 -18.53 -35.03
CA PHE A 263 11.14 -18.09 -36.19
C PHE A 263 12.65 -18.04 -35.86
N ALA A 264 13.02 -17.52 -34.69
CA ALA A 264 14.41 -17.52 -34.22
C ALA A 264 14.94 -18.94 -33.95
N CYS A 265 14.14 -19.81 -33.34
CA CYS A 265 14.48 -21.22 -33.11
C CYS A 265 14.60 -22.00 -34.43
N ASN A 266 13.70 -21.74 -35.38
CA ASN A 266 13.79 -22.32 -36.73
C ASN A 266 15.03 -21.82 -37.46
N PHE A 267 15.44 -20.55 -37.33
CA PHE A 267 16.66 -20.04 -37.96
C PHE A 267 17.93 -20.76 -37.44
N ILE A 268 17.98 -21.07 -36.15
CA ILE A 268 19.09 -21.82 -35.53
C ILE A 268 19.09 -23.29 -35.95
N LEU A 269 17.91 -23.91 -36.07
CA LEU A 269 17.75 -25.29 -36.54
C LEU A 269 18.02 -25.42 -38.05
N PHE A 270 17.57 -24.46 -38.85
CA PHE A 270 17.83 -24.39 -40.30
C PHE A 270 19.30 -24.12 -40.57
N GLY A 271 19.94 -23.27 -39.77
CA GLY A 271 21.39 -23.09 -39.79
C GLY A 271 22.15 -24.39 -39.50
N ARG A 272 21.67 -25.24 -38.57
CA ARG A 272 22.25 -26.57 -38.32
C ARG A 272 22.06 -27.54 -39.49
N LEU A 273 20.97 -27.43 -40.24
CA LEU A 273 20.65 -28.28 -41.40
C LEU A 273 21.47 -27.88 -42.65
N ILE A 274 21.63 -26.58 -42.88
CA ILE A 274 22.51 -26.03 -43.93
C ILE A 274 23.97 -26.37 -43.64
N ILE A 275 24.42 -26.29 -42.38
CA ILE A 275 25.78 -26.68 -41.97
C ILE A 275 26.03 -28.18 -42.13
N ARG A 276 24.99 -29.04 -42.05
CA ARG A 276 25.12 -30.48 -42.34
C ARG A 276 25.23 -30.78 -43.83
N ARG A 277 24.60 -29.98 -44.72
CA ARG A 277 24.70 -30.14 -46.18
C ARG A 277 25.95 -29.50 -46.80
N LEU A 278 26.55 -28.50 -46.15
CA LEU A 278 27.75 -27.81 -46.65
C LEU A 278 29.09 -28.41 -46.18
N LYS A 279 29.12 -29.69 -45.80
CA LYS A 279 30.33 -30.39 -45.33
C LYS A 279 31.44 -30.57 -46.38
N HIS A 280 31.22 -30.19 -47.64
CA HIS A 280 32.18 -30.39 -48.74
C HIS A 280 32.84 -29.12 -49.29
N LEU A 281 32.58 -27.93 -48.73
CA LEU A 281 33.25 -26.71 -49.18
C LEU A 281 34.26 -26.24 -48.14
N ALA A 282 35.47 -25.93 -48.59
CA ALA A 282 36.66 -25.52 -47.84
C ALA A 282 36.54 -24.14 -47.15
N PHE A 283 35.37 -23.85 -46.58
CA PHE A 283 35.01 -22.60 -45.91
C PHE A 283 34.88 -22.77 -44.38
N PHE A 284 35.45 -23.84 -43.82
CA PHE A 284 35.28 -24.20 -42.41
C PHE A 284 36.17 -23.40 -41.44
N HIS A 285 37.32 -22.88 -41.87
CA HIS A 285 38.22 -22.16 -40.97
C HIS A 285 37.69 -20.76 -40.59
N LYS A 286 37.07 -20.02 -41.53
CA LYS A 286 36.52 -18.68 -41.25
C LYS A 286 35.21 -18.74 -40.43
N LEU A 287 34.36 -19.75 -40.65
CA LEU A 287 33.12 -19.89 -39.87
C LEU A 287 33.37 -20.41 -38.45
N ALA A 288 34.38 -21.25 -38.22
CA ALA A 288 34.75 -21.67 -36.86
C ALA A 288 35.24 -20.48 -36.02
N TYR A 289 35.99 -19.55 -36.63
CA TYR A 289 36.46 -18.32 -35.99
C TYR A 289 35.30 -17.38 -35.63
N VAL A 290 34.37 -17.13 -36.54
CA VAL A 290 33.15 -16.32 -36.29
C VAL A 290 32.24 -16.99 -35.26
N ARG A 291 32.13 -18.32 -35.28
CA ARG A 291 31.34 -19.10 -34.30
C ARG A 291 31.97 -19.11 -32.91
N ALA A 292 33.29 -19.03 -32.80
CA ALA A 292 34.00 -18.89 -31.54
C ALA A 292 33.91 -17.46 -30.99
N GLN A 293 33.99 -16.44 -31.84
CA GLN A 293 33.88 -15.04 -31.44
C GLN A 293 32.45 -14.60 -31.10
N LEU A 294 31.40 -15.16 -31.73
CA LEU A 294 30.01 -14.78 -31.42
C LEU A 294 29.39 -15.58 -30.26
N ARG A 295 29.89 -16.79 -29.96
CA ARG A 295 29.31 -17.63 -28.89
C ARG A 295 29.70 -17.24 -27.48
N ARG A 296 30.85 -16.59 -27.26
CA ARG A 296 31.30 -16.28 -25.90
C ARG A 296 30.79 -14.93 -25.37
N PRO A 297 30.89 -13.80 -26.10
CA PRO A 297 30.42 -12.53 -25.57
C PRO A 297 28.90 -12.42 -25.58
N VAL A 298 28.19 -12.91 -26.60
CA VAL A 298 26.72 -12.74 -26.70
C VAL A 298 25.96 -13.62 -25.70
N LEU A 299 26.37 -14.89 -25.49
CA LEU A 299 25.76 -15.72 -24.45
C LEU A 299 26.13 -15.25 -23.04
N HIS A 300 27.32 -14.69 -22.84
CA HIS A 300 27.71 -14.12 -21.55
C HIS A 300 27.02 -12.78 -21.27
N LEU A 301 26.74 -11.98 -22.30
CA LEU A 301 25.99 -10.74 -22.22
C LEU A 301 24.50 -11.01 -21.96
N VAL A 302 23.90 -11.97 -22.67
CA VAL A 302 22.50 -12.40 -22.48
C VAL A 302 22.31 -13.12 -21.14
N ALA A 303 23.27 -13.94 -20.70
CA ALA A 303 23.22 -14.56 -19.37
C ALA A 303 23.41 -13.54 -18.22
N LYS A 304 24.07 -12.40 -18.49
CA LYS A 304 24.13 -11.25 -17.57
C LYS A 304 22.89 -10.35 -17.63
N THR A 305 21.91 -10.59 -18.51
CA THR A 305 20.70 -9.75 -18.59
C THR A 305 19.48 -10.36 -17.90
N PHE A 306 19.61 -11.53 -17.29
CA PHE A 306 18.53 -12.17 -16.52
C PHE A 306 18.71 -11.98 -15.01
N PHE A 307 19.11 -10.78 -14.58
CA PHE A 307 19.21 -10.49 -13.16
C PHE A 307 17.80 -10.38 -12.56
N ALA A 308 17.44 -11.41 -11.79
CA ALA A 308 16.34 -11.49 -10.82
C ALA A 308 14.96 -11.00 -11.34
N GLN A 309 14.11 -11.92 -11.79
CA GLN A 309 12.69 -11.61 -12.04
C GLN A 309 11.95 -11.46 -10.71
N VAL A 310 11.24 -10.35 -10.52
CA VAL A 310 10.97 -9.83 -9.17
C VAL A 310 9.76 -10.50 -8.48
N ILE A 311 10.05 -11.34 -7.47
CA ILE A 311 9.84 -11.21 -6.00
C ILE A 311 8.48 -10.68 -5.45
N SER A 312 8.11 -10.95 -4.18
CA SER A 312 6.73 -10.95 -3.64
C SER A 312 6.51 -10.13 -2.35
N MET A 313 5.23 -9.91 -2.01
CA MET A 313 4.76 -9.48 -0.70
C MET A 313 3.76 -10.53 -0.17
N ASP A 314 3.95 -10.98 1.06
CA ASP A 314 3.03 -11.91 1.73
C ASP A 314 2.68 -11.36 3.12
N ALA A 315 1.40 -11.40 3.48
CA ALA A 315 0.92 -11.07 4.82
C ALA A 315 -0.02 -12.16 5.32
N THR A 316 0.41 -12.87 6.37
CA THR A 316 -0.29 -14.06 6.85
C THR A 316 -0.35 -14.06 8.37
N ALA A 317 -1.53 -14.35 8.92
CA ALA A 317 -1.66 -14.63 10.35
C ALA A 317 -0.98 -15.98 10.65
N VAL A 318 0.16 -15.94 11.33
CA VAL A 318 0.93 -17.12 11.71
C VAL A 318 0.58 -17.49 13.15
N THR A 319 -0.03 -18.67 13.34
CA THR A 319 -0.45 -19.15 14.66
C THR A 319 0.45 -20.24 15.22
N SER A 320 1.40 -20.76 14.42
CA SER A 320 2.31 -21.84 14.83
C SER A 320 3.69 -21.74 14.17
N ASP A 321 4.71 -22.34 14.79
CA ASP A 321 6.07 -22.41 14.25
C ASP A 321 6.14 -23.20 12.91
N ASN A 322 5.26 -24.17 12.72
CA ASN A 322 5.14 -24.91 11.45
C ASN A 322 4.63 -24.00 10.33
N GLN A 323 3.63 -23.16 10.61
CA GLN A 323 3.17 -22.16 9.64
C GLN A 323 4.25 -21.12 9.37
N LEU A 324 4.96 -20.62 10.40
CA LEU A 324 6.10 -19.73 10.23
C LEU A 324 7.14 -20.32 9.27
N THR A 325 7.51 -21.58 9.53
CA THR A 325 8.47 -22.33 8.72
C THR A 325 7.99 -22.49 7.29
N HIS A 326 6.70 -22.84 7.10
CA HIS A 326 6.10 -23.03 5.79
C HIS A 326 6.10 -21.74 4.96
N GLU A 327 5.60 -20.64 5.52
CA GLU A 327 5.48 -19.35 4.82
C GLU A 327 6.87 -18.81 4.42
N LEU A 328 7.82 -18.79 5.36
CA LEU A 328 9.19 -18.35 5.10
C LEU A 328 9.91 -19.24 4.09
N SER A 329 9.78 -20.56 4.24
CA SER A 329 10.37 -21.53 3.32
C SER A 329 9.79 -21.39 1.92
N SER A 330 8.47 -21.28 1.83
CA SER A 330 7.79 -21.12 0.55
C SER A 330 8.21 -19.83 -0.13
N HIS A 331 8.30 -18.72 0.61
CA HIS A 331 8.76 -17.44 0.07
C HIS A 331 10.23 -17.52 -0.39
N ALA A 332 11.12 -18.06 0.45
CA ALA A 332 12.54 -18.22 0.13
C ALA A 332 12.78 -19.16 -1.06
N HIS A 333 11.97 -20.21 -1.20
CA HIS A 333 12.01 -21.11 -2.34
C HIS A 333 11.60 -20.39 -3.63
N ARG A 334 10.49 -19.64 -3.60
CA ARG A 334 10.06 -18.81 -4.75
C ARG A 334 11.11 -17.78 -5.15
N LEU A 335 11.79 -17.17 -4.17
CA LEU A 335 12.94 -16.31 -4.44
C LEU A 335 14.04 -17.08 -5.18
N ARG A 336 14.47 -18.22 -4.64
CA ARG A 336 15.57 -19.02 -5.20
C ARG A 336 15.29 -19.51 -6.62
N ASP A 337 14.04 -19.85 -6.92
CA ASP A 337 13.63 -20.26 -8.26
C ASP A 337 13.74 -19.14 -9.31
N ARG A 338 13.65 -17.87 -8.87
CA ARG A 338 13.64 -16.69 -9.76
C ARG A 338 14.97 -15.95 -9.81
N MET A 339 15.84 -16.16 -8.83
CA MET A 339 17.13 -15.51 -8.73
C MET A 339 18.23 -16.36 -9.36
N HIS A 340 19.34 -15.72 -9.72
CA HIS A 340 20.56 -16.46 -10.02
C HIS A 340 21.03 -17.24 -8.79
N ALA A 341 21.59 -18.44 -9.00
CA ALA A 341 22.12 -19.28 -7.92
C ALA A 341 23.19 -18.59 -7.06
N THR A 342 23.86 -17.57 -7.60
CA THR A 342 24.89 -16.78 -6.90
C THR A 342 24.35 -15.60 -6.11
N ALA A 343 23.09 -15.21 -6.31
CA ALA A 343 22.51 -14.05 -5.64
C ALA A 343 22.37 -14.32 -4.13
N CYS A 344 22.79 -13.38 -3.29
CA CYS A 344 22.69 -13.53 -1.84
C CYS A 344 21.33 -13.04 -1.34
N ILE A 345 20.65 -13.85 -0.51
CA ILE A 345 19.48 -13.39 0.24
C ILE A 345 19.99 -12.70 1.50
N ILE A 346 19.69 -11.42 1.67
CA ILE A 346 19.96 -10.66 2.89
C ILE A 346 18.65 -10.44 3.62
N SER A 347 18.41 -11.17 4.70
CA SER A 347 17.19 -10.99 5.48
C SER A 347 17.31 -9.83 6.47
N VAL A 348 16.28 -8.99 6.51
CA VAL A 348 16.10 -7.90 7.48
C VAL A 348 14.97 -8.30 8.42
N ILE A 349 15.30 -8.86 9.58
CA ILE A 349 14.32 -9.48 10.48
C ILE A 349 14.00 -8.53 11.62
N GLU A 350 12.74 -8.17 11.80
CA GLU A 350 12.31 -7.36 12.93
C GLU A 350 12.50 -8.12 14.26
N ALA A 351 13.16 -7.51 15.23
CA ALA A 351 13.47 -8.10 16.54
C ALA A 351 12.73 -7.39 17.70
N ASN A 352 11.42 -7.17 17.56
CA ASN A 352 10.61 -6.48 18.58
C ASN A 352 10.14 -7.40 19.72
N TYR A 353 9.34 -8.42 19.41
CA TYR A 353 8.71 -9.31 20.41
C TYR A 353 9.56 -10.56 20.63
N GLY A 354 9.89 -10.88 21.88
CA GLY A 354 10.86 -11.96 22.20
C GLY A 354 12.32 -11.63 21.80
N GLY A 355 12.56 -10.42 21.30
CA GLY A 355 13.86 -9.92 20.90
C GLY A 355 14.55 -10.80 19.87
N TRP A 356 15.82 -11.07 20.11
CA TRP A 356 16.67 -11.84 19.20
C TRP A 356 16.25 -13.31 19.02
N VAL A 357 15.42 -13.88 19.92
CA VAL A 357 15.07 -15.31 19.87
C VAL A 357 14.23 -15.63 18.63
N GLN A 358 13.18 -14.85 18.39
CA GLN A 358 12.33 -15.01 17.20
C GLN A 358 13.12 -14.71 15.92
N ALA A 359 13.95 -13.65 15.92
CA ALA A 359 14.81 -13.33 14.80
C ALA A 359 15.82 -14.46 14.49
N SER A 360 16.36 -15.10 15.53
CA SER A 360 17.26 -16.26 15.38
C SER A 360 16.52 -17.47 14.82
N ARG A 361 15.27 -17.70 15.22
CA ARG A 361 14.44 -18.77 14.66
C ARG A 361 14.17 -18.55 13.17
N VAL A 362 13.82 -17.34 12.77
CA VAL A 362 13.64 -16.96 11.35
C VAL A 362 14.94 -17.16 10.57
N ALA A 363 16.08 -16.73 11.11
CA ALA A 363 17.39 -16.93 10.48
C ALA A 363 17.70 -18.43 10.25
N GLN A 364 17.44 -19.28 11.24
CA GLN A 364 17.61 -20.74 11.11
C GLN A 364 16.72 -21.35 10.03
N ILE A 365 15.46 -20.92 9.92
CA ILE A 365 14.54 -21.39 8.87
C ILE A 365 15.08 -21.03 7.48
N LEU A 366 15.73 -19.88 7.34
CA LEU A 366 16.28 -19.41 6.08
C LEU A 366 17.66 -20.02 5.74
N GLN A 367 18.36 -20.59 6.71
CA GLN A 367 19.71 -21.15 6.56
C GLN A 367 19.88 -22.16 5.40
N PRO A 368 18.91 -23.03 5.06
CA PRO A 368 19.02 -23.95 3.93
C PRO A 368 19.08 -23.26 2.55
N TYR A 369 18.62 -22.00 2.44
CA TYR A 369 18.50 -21.29 1.17
C TYR A 369 19.76 -20.49 0.85
N GLN A 370 20.93 -21.14 0.85
CA GLN A 370 22.22 -20.50 0.59
C GLN A 370 22.39 -19.99 -0.86
N PRO A 371 23.17 -18.92 -1.11
CA PRO A 371 23.85 -18.07 -0.10
C PRO A 371 22.89 -17.12 0.61
N VAL A 372 22.79 -17.20 1.95
CA VAL A 372 21.93 -16.35 2.78
C VAL A 372 22.73 -15.70 3.91
N ARG A 373 22.42 -14.44 4.22
CA ARG A 373 23.00 -13.66 5.32
C ARG A 373 21.90 -12.88 6.03
N HIS A 374 22.14 -12.48 7.27
CA HIS A 374 21.15 -11.78 8.08
C HIS A 374 21.72 -10.44 8.55
N LEU A 375 20.93 -9.37 8.48
CA LEU A 375 21.33 -8.09 9.08
C LEU A 375 21.25 -8.17 10.61
N SER A 376 22.20 -7.51 11.26
CA SER A 376 22.26 -7.33 12.70
C SER A 376 22.47 -5.86 13.04
N ALA A 377 21.53 -5.32 13.82
CA ALA A 377 21.73 -4.07 14.54
C ALA A 377 22.38 -4.29 15.92
N ASP A 378 22.71 -5.53 16.29
CA ASP A 378 23.34 -5.86 17.55
C ASP A 378 24.78 -5.34 17.58
N SER A 379 25.02 -4.28 18.36
CA SER A 379 26.35 -3.73 18.61
C SER A 379 27.15 -4.56 19.62
N SER A 380 26.55 -5.60 20.22
CA SER A 380 27.26 -6.53 21.08
C SER A 380 28.23 -7.40 20.28
N LYS A 381 29.18 -8.04 20.98
CA LYS A 381 30.12 -8.98 20.36
C LYS A 381 29.44 -10.23 19.79
N LEU A 382 28.18 -10.48 20.14
CA LEU A 382 27.46 -11.69 19.75
C LEU A 382 26.86 -11.62 18.34
N ARG A 383 26.72 -10.41 17.77
CA ARG A 383 26.19 -10.18 16.41
C ARG A 383 24.92 -11.00 16.14
N ARG A 384 23.90 -10.82 16.98
CA ARG A 384 22.65 -11.58 16.85
C ARG A 384 21.84 -11.08 15.64
N PRO A 385 21.22 -11.99 14.87
CA PRO A 385 20.42 -11.59 13.72
C PRO A 385 19.21 -10.77 14.18
N GLY A 386 18.86 -9.78 13.37
CA GLY A 386 17.69 -8.94 13.54
C GLY A 386 18.02 -7.47 13.77
N VAL A 387 17.00 -6.64 13.57
CA VAL A 387 17.06 -5.19 13.68
C VAL A 387 16.01 -4.70 14.67
N LEU A 388 16.39 -3.76 15.53
CA LEU A 388 15.52 -3.22 16.57
C LEU A 388 14.69 -2.06 16.03
N THR A 389 13.38 -2.09 16.26
CA THR A 389 12.42 -1.08 15.80
C THR A 389 12.07 -0.10 16.92
N SER A 390 13.08 0.65 17.39
CA SER A 390 12.87 1.77 18.31
C SER A 390 12.06 2.91 17.67
N ALA A 391 11.46 3.79 18.47
CA ALA A 391 10.74 4.96 17.95
C ALA A 391 11.60 5.82 17.01
N GLU A 392 12.90 5.99 17.33
CA GLU A 392 13.84 6.71 16.49
C GLU A 392 14.13 5.98 15.17
N SER A 393 14.33 4.66 15.22
CA SER A 393 14.53 3.87 14.00
C SER A 393 13.29 3.88 13.11
N LYS A 394 12.08 3.81 13.70
CA LYS A 394 10.80 3.95 12.97
C LYS A 394 10.71 5.29 12.25
N GLU A 395 11.10 6.38 12.92
CA GLU A 395 11.17 7.71 12.31
C GLU A 395 12.11 7.73 11.10
N ARG A 396 13.32 7.17 11.23
CA ARG A 396 14.30 7.10 10.14
C ARG A 396 13.81 6.26 8.96
N MET A 397 13.26 5.08 9.23
CA MET A 397 12.75 4.21 8.18
C MET A 397 11.55 4.84 7.44
N ARG A 398 10.68 5.54 8.18
CA ARG A 398 9.53 6.26 7.62
C ARG A 398 9.99 7.45 6.78
N HIS A 399 11.05 8.18 7.19
CA HIS A 399 11.65 9.24 6.37
C HIS A 399 12.20 8.70 5.07
N GLU A 400 12.91 7.58 5.15
CA GLU A 400 13.54 7.00 3.99
C GLU A 400 12.48 6.49 3.00
N LEU A 401 11.46 5.76 3.47
CA LEU A 401 10.35 5.33 2.61
C LEU A 401 9.60 6.53 2.01
N GLN A 402 9.33 7.58 2.79
CA GLN A 402 8.70 8.80 2.26
C GLN A 402 9.55 9.45 1.17
N ARG A 403 10.88 9.48 1.32
CA ARG A 403 11.81 10.00 0.32
C ARG A 403 11.74 9.19 -0.98
N TYR A 404 11.77 7.86 -0.90
CA TYR A 404 11.60 6.98 -2.04
C TYR A 404 10.26 7.20 -2.76
N LEU A 405 9.16 7.34 -2.01
CA LEU A 405 7.82 7.57 -2.56
C LEU A 405 7.72 8.95 -3.23
N ALA A 406 8.25 10.00 -2.61
CA ALA A 406 8.23 11.36 -3.14
C ALA A 406 9.06 11.49 -4.42
N GLU A 407 10.25 10.88 -4.45
CA GLU A 407 11.15 10.87 -5.62
C GLU A 407 10.69 9.87 -6.70
N ASN A 408 9.63 9.09 -6.45
CA ASN A 408 9.15 8.01 -7.32
C ASN A 408 10.19 6.93 -7.63
N ARG A 409 10.96 6.54 -6.61
CA ARG A 409 12.05 5.56 -6.68
C ARG A 409 11.67 4.20 -6.10
N VAL A 410 10.38 3.99 -5.83
CA VAL A 410 9.83 2.67 -5.55
C VAL A 410 9.16 2.14 -6.81
N HIS A 411 9.65 1.03 -7.31
CA HIS A 411 9.13 0.36 -8.50
C HIS A 411 8.52 -0.97 -8.09
N MET A 412 7.32 -1.25 -8.59
CA MET A 412 6.72 -2.57 -8.52
C MET A 412 6.65 -3.17 -9.91
N GLU A 413 7.20 -4.36 -10.10
CA GLU A 413 7.05 -5.11 -11.34
C GLU A 413 5.68 -5.83 -11.33
N LEU A 414 4.77 -5.42 -12.21
CA LEU A 414 3.57 -6.22 -12.51
C LEU A 414 3.92 -7.30 -13.52
N ARG A 415 3.58 -8.54 -13.18
CA ARG A 415 3.35 -9.58 -14.17
C ARG A 415 1.87 -9.77 -14.40
N GLU A 416 1.48 -9.80 -15.67
CA GLU A 416 0.09 -9.96 -16.11
C GLU A 416 -0.51 -11.33 -15.76
N GLN A 417 0.26 -12.30 -15.25
CA GLN A 417 -0.21 -13.67 -15.08
C GLN A 417 0.43 -14.34 -13.84
N GLY A 418 -0.41 -14.63 -12.85
CA GLY A 418 -0.04 -15.11 -11.51
C GLY A 418 0.02 -13.91 -10.57
N GLY A 419 -0.81 -13.79 -9.55
CA GLY A 419 -1.17 -14.80 -8.55
C GLY A 419 -0.97 -14.22 -7.14
N THR A 420 -0.23 -13.11 -7.02
CA THR A 420 -0.40 -12.17 -5.90
C THR A 420 -1.77 -11.56 -5.99
N ARG A 421 -2.46 -11.52 -4.84
CA ARG A 421 -3.77 -10.91 -4.76
C ARG A 421 -3.60 -9.42 -5.06
N VAL A 422 -4.45 -8.86 -5.92
CA VAL A 422 -4.54 -7.38 -6.10
C VAL A 422 -4.67 -6.69 -4.72
N ASP A 423 -5.19 -7.44 -3.77
CA ASP A 423 -5.36 -7.14 -2.36
C ASP A 423 -4.07 -6.76 -1.64
N ASP A 424 -2.88 -7.31 -1.94
CA ASP A 424 -1.68 -7.06 -1.11
C ASP A 424 -1.12 -5.65 -1.30
N VAL A 425 -1.13 -5.14 -2.54
CA VAL A 425 -0.74 -3.74 -2.84
C VAL A 425 -1.77 -2.77 -2.26
N GLN A 426 -3.06 -3.09 -2.40
CA GLN A 426 -4.13 -2.26 -1.84
C GLN A 426 -4.09 -2.28 -0.31
N LEU A 427 -3.74 -3.42 0.29
CA LEU A 427 -3.53 -3.57 1.72
C LEU A 427 -2.33 -2.77 2.18
N LEU A 428 -1.19 -2.84 1.48
CA LEU A 428 -0.02 -1.99 1.77
C LEU A 428 -0.39 -0.51 1.70
N LEU A 429 -1.04 -0.07 0.63
CA LEU A 429 -1.49 1.32 0.48
C LEU A 429 -2.45 1.74 1.60
N LYS A 430 -3.38 0.86 1.99
CA LYS A 430 -4.29 1.07 3.11
C LYS A 430 -3.51 1.23 4.42
N GLN A 431 -2.54 0.36 4.70
CA GLN A 431 -1.72 0.44 5.91
C GLN A 431 -0.84 1.70 5.93
N LEU A 432 -0.22 2.07 4.80
CA LEU A 432 0.57 3.30 4.69
C LEU A 432 -0.29 4.57 4.91
N ARG A 433 -1.53 4.61 4.39
CA ARG A 433 -2.46 5.74 4.63
C ARG A 433 -2.87 5.86 6.10
N GLN A 434 -2.93 4.74 6.82
CA GLN A 434 -3.32 4.67 8.23
C GLN A 434 -2.17 4.95 9.19
N PHE A 435 -0.94 5.03 8.69
CA PHE A 435 0.23 5.28 9.48
C PHE A 435 0.25 6.74 9.90
N GLU A 436 0.14 7.00 11.19
CA GLU A 436 0.01 8.36 11.72
C GLU A 436 0.83 8.62 12.98
N TYR A 437 1.05 9.91 13.24
CA TYR A 437 1.65 10.40 14.45
C TYR A 437 0.62 10.50 15.57
N VAL A 438 0.85 9.74 16.62
CA VAL A 438 0.01 9.73 17.81
C VAL A 438 0.78 10.32 18.99
N CYS A 439 0.10 11.20 19.69
CA CYS A 439 0.53 11.75 20.95
C CYS A 439 0.20 10.73 22.06
N LYS A 440 1.20 10.02 22.60
CA LYS A 440 1.03 9.12 23.75
C LYS A 440 1.45 9.83 25.04
N PRO A 441 0.66 9.72 26.13
CA PRO A 441 1.09 10.23 27.43
C PRO A 441 2.38 9.53 27.87
N GLY A 442 3.30 10.29 28.48
CA GLY A 442 4.55 9.72 29.00
C GLY A 442 4.28 8.60 30.00
N ALA A 443 5.11 7.56 29.99
CA ALA A 443 4.95 6.40 30.87
C ALA A 443 5.09 6.74 32.37
N SER A 444 5.69 7.89 32.72
CA SER A 444 5.79 8.37 34.09
C SER A 444 4.80 9.52 34.34
N ARG A 445 4.02 9.42 35.42
CA ARG A 445 3.12 10.50 35.90
C ARG A 445 3.81 11.84 36.15
N LYS A 446 5.15 11.89 36.14
CA LYS A 446 5.95 13.10 36.43
C LYS A 446 6.36 13.89 35.18
N HIS A 447 6.20 13.33 33.98
CA HIS A 447 6.46 14.05 32.74
C HIS A 447 5.12 14.27 32.01
N THR A 448 4.61 15.50 32.10
CA THR A 448 3.43 16.00 31.39
C THR A 448 3.64 16.12 29.88
N GLU A 449 4.86 15.87 29.40
CA GLU A 449 5.19 15.97 27.97
C GLU A 449 4.68 14.74 27.22
N CYS A 450 3.78 15.01 26.28
CA CYS A 450 3.25 14.01 25.39
C CYS A 450 4.32 13.60 24.36
N LYS A 451 4.64 12.31 24.27
CA LYS A 451 5.60 11.81 23.29
C LYS A 451 4.89 11.52 21.97
N ARG A 452 5.32 12.19 20.91
CA ARG A 452 4.89 11.90 19.54
C ARG A 452 5.50 10.57 19.10
N VAL A 453 4.66 9.61 18.73
CA VAL A 453 5.05 8.25 18.32
C VAL A 453 4.30 7.89 17.05
N ILE A 454 4.99 7.30 16.08
CA ILE A 454 4.35 6.77 14.87
C ILE A 454 3.69 5.41 15.16
N THR A 455 2.47 5.21 14.70
CA THR A 455 1.76 3.93 14.80
C THR A 455 0.78 3.73 13.66
N GLY A 456 0.67 2.50 13.15
CA GLY A 456 -0.44 2.09 12.28
C GLY A 456 -1.50 1.23 12.99
N LYS A 457 -1.26 0.86 14.26
CA LYS A 457 -2.14 -0.04 15.04
C LYS A 457 -3.35 0.60 15.74
N LEU A 458 -3.75 1.80 15.33
CA LEU A 458 -4.91 2.44 15.94
C LEU A 458 -6.20 1.69 15.58
N HIS A 459 -7.13 1.59 16.53
CA HIS A 459 -8.45 0.99 16.32
C HIS A 459 -8.43 -0.46 15.82
N GLY A 460 -7.46 -1.27 16.28
CA GLY A 460 -7.37 -2.70 15.92
C GLY A 460 -6.92 -2.95 14.48
N ARG A 461 -6.32 -1.94 13.83
CA ARG A 461 -5.75 -2.06 12.48
C ARG A 461 -4.37 -2.74 12.54
N ASN A 462 -3.99 -3.37 11.44
CA ASN A 462 -2.68 -4.02 11.27
C ASN A 462 -1.76 -3.11 10.46
N ASP A 463 -0.47 -3.11 10.78
CA ASP A 463 0.55 -2.29 10.11
C ASP A 463 1.77 -3.10 9.65
N ASP A 464 1.66 -4.43 9.68
CA ASP A 464 2.80 -5.33 9.52
C ASP A 464 3.44 -5.21 8.10
N LEU A 465 2.66 -5.03 7.04
CA LEU A 465 3.18 -4.80 5.68
C LEU A 465 3.84 -3.42 5.55
N ALA A 466 3.27 -2.39 6.19
CA ALA A 466 3.88 -1.07 6.19
C ALA A 466 5.24 -1.07 6.90
N ILE A 467 5.35 -1.81 8.02
CA ILE A 467 6.63 -1.99 8.73
C ILE A 467 7.62 -2.79 7.89
N ALA A 468 7.22 -3.91 7.30
CA ALA A 468 8.09 -4.69 6.41
C ALA A 468 8.57 -3.86 5.21
N MET A 469 7.71 -3.01 4.64
CA MET A 469 8.08 -2.07 3.59
C MET A 469 9.07 -1.00 4.06
N MET A 470 8.87 -0.43 5.26
CA MET A 470 9.80 0.51 5.88
C MET A 470 11.18 -0.12 6.13
N LEU A 471 11.21 -1.37 6.62
CA LEU A 471 12.44 -2.14 6.80
C LEU A 471 13.18 -2.30 5.47
N LEU A 472 12.46 -2.65 4.40
CA LEU A 472 13.02 -2.84 3.06
C LEU A 472 13.51 -1.53 2.42
N ALA A 473 12.92 -0.38 2.74
CA ALA A 473 13.38 0.91 2.22
C ALA A 473 14.70 1.36 2.87
N TYR A 474 14.87 1.12 4.16
CA TYR A 474 15.96 1.68 4.94
C TYR A 474 17.19 0.77 5.05
N TRP A 475 17.00 -0.48 5.48
CA TRP A 475 18.10 -1.35 5.84
C TRP A 475 18.98 -1.80 4.66
N PRO A 476 18.43 -2.05 3.46
CA PRO A 476 19.24 -2.29 2.28
C PRO A 476 20.19 -1.13 1.94
N LEU A 477 19.73 0.11 2.09
CA LEU A 477 20.57 1.29 1.87
C LEU A 477 21.64 1.39 2.96
N TYR A 478 21.24 1.18 4.21
CA TYR A 478 22.18 1.14 5.33
C TYR A 478 23.26 0.08 5.14
N HIS A 479 22.89 -1.11 4.68
CA HIS A 479 23.83 -2.18 4.33
C HIS A 479 24.75 -1.77 3.17
N ALA A 480 24.21 -1.20 2.09
CA ALA A 480 25.03 -0.76 0.95
C ALA A 480 26.10 0.27 1.37
N LEU A 481 25.79 1.15 2.32
CA LEU A 481 26.71 2.16 2.83
C LEU A 481 27.74 1.62 3.84
N ASN A 482 27.39 0.61 4.63
CA ASN A 482 28.24 0.08 5.70
C ASN A 482 28.94 -1.25 5.36
N GLY A 483 28.55 -1.86 4.24
CA GLY A 483 29.03 -3.17 3.77
C GLY A 483 28.74 -4.30 4.75
N ASP A 484 29.60 -5.32 4.71
CA ASP A 484 29.46 -6.56 5.49
C ASP A 484 29.54 -6.41 7.01
N ARG A 485 29.86 -5.22 7.52
CA ARG A 485 29.99 -4.95 8.96
C ARG A 485 28.68 -5.14 9.71
N VAL A 486 27.55 -5.02 9.01
CA VAL A 486 26.20 -5.10 9.56
C VAL A 486 25.55 -6.47 9.35
N LEU A 487 26.32 -7.44 8.83
CA LEU A 487 25.86 -8.80 8.56
C LEU A 487 26.40 -9.78 9.62
N THR A 488 25.60 -10.81 9.87
CA THR A 488 25.91 -11.96 10.75
C THR A 488 26.17 -13.21 9.95
#